data_AF-A0AAW0ULG6-F1
#
_entry.id   AF-A0AAW0ULG6-F1
#
_cell.length_a   1.000
_cell.length_b   1.000
_cell.length_c   1.000
_cell.angle_alpha   90.00
_cell.angle_beta   90.00
_cell.angle_gamma   90.00
#
_symmetry.space_group_name_H-M   'P 1'
#
loop_
_entity.id
_entity.type
_entity.pdbx_description
1 polymer ?
#
loop_
_entity_poly.entity_id
_entity_poly.type
_entity_poly.pdbx_seq_one_letter_code
_entity_poly.pdbx_strand_id
1 'polypeptide(L)'
;MVEPTENLRLAEGVAVGRSLVQAGEELVTVLVANLSDEARKVPAGAKLGTCEEVERPEETSGSAEVAAVRPLPDFLEDLAHRSAANLMEAQTEKVRHTLAQYADVFGMGDMDLGRTGLVKHGINTGGAGKRRRGGRQVA
;
A
#
# COMPACT_ATOMS: atom_id res chain seq x y z
N MET A 1 -17.80 -1.12 10.42
CA MET A 1 -16.62 -0.53 11.10
C MET A 1 -17.03 -0.20 12.52
N VAL A 2 -16.29 -0.69 13.50
CA VAL A 2 -16.47 -0.36 14.91
C VAL A 2 -15.59 0.83 15.25
N GLU A 3 -16.23 1.95 15.59
CA GLU A 3 -15.60 3.17 16.08
C GLU A 3 -15.60 3.20 17.62
N PRO A 4 -14.44 3.36 18.27
CA PRO A 4 -14.36 3.53 19.72
C PRO A 4 -15.17 4.74 20.19
N THR A 5 -15.79 4.65 21.36
CA THR A 5 -16.45 5.82 21.95
C THR A 5 -15.39 6.85 22.38
N GLU A 6 -15.54 8.12 21.99
CA GLU A 6 -14.55 9.19 22.28
C GLU A 6 -14.23 9.34 23.78
N ASN A 7 -15.22 9.05 24.64
CA ASN A 7 -15.10 9.10 26.10
C ASN A 7 -15.20 7.71 26.70
N LEU A 8 -14.38 6.77 26.21
CA LEU A 8 -14.37 5.39 26.65
C LEU A 8 -13.92 5.28 28.12
N ARG A 9 -14.88 5.33 29.06
CA ARG A 9 -14.62 5.22 30.51
C ARG A 9 -14.55 3.76 30.96
N LEU A 10 -13.77 2.92 30.28
CA LEU A 10 -13.57 1.53 30.71
C LEU A 10 -12.67 1.46 31.94
N ALA A 11 -11.44 1.96 31.80
CA ALA A 11 -10.45 2.11 32.84
C ALA A 11 -9.28 2.94 32.29
N GLU A 12 -8.57 3.63 33.16
CA GLU A 12 -7.36 4.36 32.78
C GLU A 12 -6.30 3.39 32.21
N GLY A 13 -5.75 3.76 31.06
CA GLY A 13 -4.78 2.93 30.33
C GLY A 13 -5.39 1.86 29.43
N VAL A 14 -6.72 1.77 29.26
CA VAL A 14 -7.35 0.87 28.29
C VAL A 14 -7.70 1.62 27.01
N ALA A 15 -7.23 1.12 25.87
CA ALA A 15 -7.56 1.65 24.54
C ALA A 15 -8.35 0.61 23.74
N VAL A 16 -9.31 1.08 22.94
CA VAL A 16 -10.04 0.26 21.97
C VAL A 16 -9.64 0.71 20.57
N GLY A 17 -9.24 -0.25 19.74
CA GLY A 17 -8.85 -0.01 18.36
C GLY A 17 -10.06 0.01 17.43
N ARG A 18 -9.99 0.85 16.39
CA ARG A 18 -10.93 0.80 15.26
C ARG A 18 -10.85 -0.58 14.62
N SER A 19 -12.00 -1.22 14.42
CA SER A 19 -12.07 -2.60 13.95
C SER A 19 -12.98 -2.70 12.72
N LEU A 20 -12.46 -3.25 11.62
CA LEU A 20 -13.30 -3.66 10.48
C LEU A 20 -13.86 -5.05 10.79
N VAL A 21 -15.18 -5.18 10.70
CA VAL A 21 -15.92 -6.39 11.05
C VAL A 21 -16.83 -6.75 9.89
N GLN A 22 -17.09 -8.04 9.71
CA GLN A 22 -17.97 -8.52 8.64
C GLN A 22 -19.44 -8.44 9.08
N ALA A 23 -20.29 -7.90 8.21
CA ALA A 23 -21.72 -7.85 8.45
C ALA A 23 -22.33 -9.27 8.41
N GLY A 24 -23.26 -9.56 9.32
CA GLY A 24 -23.97 -10.84 9.40
C GLY A 24 -23.38 -11.86 10.38
N GLU A 25 -22.24 -11.57 11.01
CA GLU A 25 -21.71 -12.42 12.09
C GLU A 25 -22.42 -12.13 13.42
N GLU A 26 -22.77 -13.18 14.16
CA GLU A 26 -23.39 -13.08 15.49
C GLU A 26 -22.41 -12.55 16.55
N LEU A 27 -21.13 -12.86 16.39
CA LEU A 27 -20.05 -12.43 17.28
C LEU A 27 -18.99 -11.70 16.47
N VAL A 28 -18.67 -10.47 16.87
CA VAL A 28 -17.60 -9.67 16.28
C VAL A 28 -16.47 -9.49 17.29
N THR A 29 -15.23 -9.53 16.81
CA THR A 29 -14.05 -9.28 17.64
C THR A 29 -13.65 -7.81 17.55
N VAL A 30 -13.31 -7.21 18.69
CA VAL A 30 -12.78 -5.85 18.77
C VAL A 30 -11.41 -5.86 19.41
N LEU A 31 -10.51 -5.02 18.91
CA LEU A 31 -9.16 -4.90 19.45
C LEU A 31 -9.16 -4.06 20.72
N VAL A 32 -8.66 -4.63 21.82
CA VAL A 32 -8.52 -3.94 23.09
C VAL A 32 -7.07 -4.05 23.55
N ALA A 33 -6.46 -2.92 23.88
CA ALA A 33 -5.11 -2.84 24.41
C ALA A 33 -5.13 -2.32 25.84
N ASN A 34 -4.48 -3.05 26.73
CA ASN A 34 -4.12 -2.53 28.06
C ASN A 34 -2.72 -1.93 27.96
N LEU A 35 -2.65 -0.61 28.05
CA LEU A 35 -1.43 0.20 28.00
C LEU A 35 -0.88 0.50 29.40
N SER A 36 -1.53 0.00 30.45
CA SER A 36 -1.00 0.04 31.82
C SER A 36 -0.15 -1.19 32.13
N ASP A 37 0.64 -1.08 33.20
CA ASP A 37 1.44 -2.16 33.79
C ASP A 37 0.61 -3.08 34.72
N GLU A 38 -0.63 -2.72 35.00
CA GLU A 38 -1.55 -3.48 35.85
C GLU A 38 -2.62 -4.21 35.03
N ALA A 39 -3.12 -5.33 35.54
CA ALA A 39 -4.28 -6.00 34.94
C ALA A 39 -5.55 -5.12 35.08
N ARG A 40 -6.20 -4.81 33.95
CA ARG A 40 -7.46 -4.06 33.91
C ARG A 40 -8.65 -4.98 33.62
N LYS A 41 -9.79 -4.71 34.26
CA LYS A 41 -11.05 -5.45 34.04
C LYS A 41 -11.97 -4.64 33.14
N VAL A 42 -12.55 -5.30 32.14
CA VAL A 42 -13.60 -4.74 31.29
C VAL A 42 -14.92 -5.40 31.72
N PRO A 43 -15.90 -4.64 32.25
CA PRO A 43 -17.16 -5.23 32.69
C PRO A 43 -17.98 -5.73 31.49
N ALA A 44 -18.71 -6.83 31.69
CA ALA A 44 -19.64 -7.32 30.70
C ALA A 44 -20.74 -6.28 30.44
N GLY A 45 -21.11 -6.10 29.17
CA GLY A 45 -22.08 -5.08 28.74
C GLY A 45 -21.50 -3.67 28.65
N ALA A 46 -20.20 -3.48 28.88
CA ALA A 46 -19.57 -2.19 28.66
C ALA A 46 -19.65 -1.80 27.18
N LYS A 47 -20.07 -0.55 26.92
CA LYS A 47 -20.10 0.00 25.57
C LYS A 47 -18.67 0.32 25.11
N LEU A 48 -18.19 -0.43 24.11
CA LEU A 48 -16.85 -0.27 23.54
C LEU A 48 -16.83 0.68 22.32
N GLY A 49 -17.97 0.89 21.68
CA GLY A 49 -18.00 1.65 20.44
C GLY A 49 -19.37 1.65 19.78
N THR A 50 -19.43 2.23 18.60
CA THR A 50 -20.56 2.17 17.67
C THR A 50 -20.13 1.44 16.41
N CYS A 51 -21.04 0.67 15.81
CA CYS A 51 -20.77 0.00 14.54
C CYS A 51 -21.52 0.74 13.44
N GLU A 52 -20.81 1.13 12.39
CA GLU A 52 -21.35 1.80 11.21
C GLU A 52 -20.96 1.05 9.94
N GLU A 53 -21.85 1.04 8.95
CA GLU A 53 -21.52 0.49 7.64
C GLU A 53 -20.51 1.39 6.93
N VAL A 54 -19.54 0.78 6.26
CA VAL A 54 -18.54 1.49 5.48
C VAL A 54 -18.59 1.02 4.05
N GLU A 55 -18.57 1.97 3.12
CA GLU A 55 -18.44 1.67 1.71
C GLU A 55 -17.11 0.97 1.47
N ARG A 56 -17.17 -0.15 0.74
CA ARG A 56 -15.96 -0.72 0.19
C ARG A 56 -15.52 0.25 -0.91
N PRO A 57 -14.29 0.78 -0.87
CA PRO A 57 -13.79 1.45 -2.06
C PRO A 57 -13.95 0.45 -3.19
N GLU A 58 -14.54 0.89 -4.31
CA GLU A 58 -14.51 0.07 -5.51
C GLU A 58 -13.06 -0.30 -5.70
N GLU A 59 -12.75 -1.58 -5.51
CA GLU A 59 -11.51 -2.08 -6.04
C GLU A 59 -11.62 -1.68 -7.50
N THR A 60 -10.75 -0.77 -7.93
CA THR A 60 -10.30 -0.81 -9.31
C THR A 60 -9.57 -2.14 -9.41
N SER A 61 -10.36 -3.24 -9.38
CA SER A 61 -10.09 -4.45 -10.13
C SER A 61 -9.56 -3.87 -11.40
N GLY A 62 -8.26 -4.05 -11.64
CA GLY A 62 -7.61 -3.62 -12.86
C GLY A 62 -8.40 -4.32 -13.94
N SER A 63 -9.45 -3.63 -14.38
CA SER A 63 -10.56 -4.33 -14.96
C SER A 63 -9.98 -4.76 -16.28
N ALA A 64 -10.16 -6.04 -16.58
CA ALA A 64 -10.04 -6.52 -17.93
C ALA A 64 -11.16 -5.90 -18.79
N GLU A 65 -11.36 -4.58 -18.69
CA GLU A 65 -12.07 -3.77 -19.66
C GLU A 65 -11.21 -3.79 -20.91
N VAL A 66 -11.52 -4.76 -21.75
CA VAL A 66 -11.68 -4.59 -23.20
C VAL A 66 -10.87 -3.40 -23.71
N ALA A 67 -9.58 -3.62 -23.90
CA ALA A 67 -8.68 -2.95 -24.84
C ALA A 67 -9.13 -1.58 -25.38
N ALA A 68 -9.48 -0.63 -24.51
CA ALA A 68 -9.37 0.77 -24.87
C ALA A 68 -7.88 0.99 -24.91
N VAL A 69 -7.31 0.99 -26.12
CA VAL A 69 -5.90 1.29 -26.37
C VAL A 69 -5.65 2.69 -25.82
N ARG A 70 -5.27 2.77 -24.55
CA ARG A 70 -4.84 4.01 -23.94
C ARG A 70 -3.55 4.39 -24.66
N PRO A 71 -3.44 5.63 -25.19
CA PRO A 71 -2.20 6.07 -25.79
C PRO A 71 -1.11 6.03 -24.72
N LEU A 72 0.10 5.60 -25.12
CA LEU A 72 1.26 5.62 -24.23
C LEU A 72 1.57 7.07 -23.84
N PRO A 73 1.64 7.42 -22.55
CA PRO A 73 2.03 8.76 -22.13
C PRO A 73 3.48 9.10 -22.53
N ASP A 74 3.73 10.37 -22.87
CA ASP A 74 5.03 10.85 -23.35
C ASP A 74 6.20 10.53 -22.41
N PHE A 75 5.97 10.61 -21.10
CA PHE A 75 7.01 10.33 -20.09
C PHE A 75 7.44 8.85 -20.03
N LEU A 76 6.67 7.95 -20.64
CA LEU A 76 6.96 6.52 -20.74
C LEU A 76 7.57 6.11 -22.10
N GLU A 77 7.66 7.01 -23.08
CA GLU A 77 8.19 6.69 -24.42
C GLU A 77 9.66 6.24 -24.35
N ASP A 78 10.50 6.93 -23.56
CA ASP A 78 11.90 6.51 -23.37
C ASP A 78 11.99 5.11 -22.74
N LEU A 79 11.14 4.82 -21.75
CA LEU A 79 11.10 3.52 -21.10
C LEU A 79 10.63 2.42 -22.07
N ALA A 80 9.60 2.70 -22.87
CA ALA A 80 9.11 1.78 -23.90
C ALA A 80 10.20 1.49 -24.93
N HIS A 81 10.90 2.52 -25.42
CA HIS A 81 11.99 2.38 -26.37
C HIS A 81 13.14 1.51 -25.81
N ARG A 82 13.63 1.82 -24.60
CA ARG A 82 14.72 1.05 -23.97
C ARG A 82 14.32 -0.39 -23.64
N SER A 83 13.07 -0.62 -23.27
CA SER A 83 12.56 -1.95 -22.93
C SER A 83 12.31 -2.82 -24.17
N ALA A 84 12.05 -2.21 -25.32
CA ALA A 84 11.75 -2.90 -26.57
C ALA A 84 12.96 -3.11 -27.50
N ALA A 85 14.15 -2.61 -27.14
CA ALA A 85 15.32 -2.58 -28.02
C ALA A 85 15.75 -3.94 -28.62
N ASN A 86 15.42 -5.06 -27.96
CA ASN A 86 15.75 -6.41 -28.41
C ASN A 86 14.50 -7.31 -28.57
N LEU A 87 13.33 -6.72 -28.77
CA LEU A 87 12.05 -7.42 -28.87
C LEU A 87 11.54 -7.43 -30.31
N MET A 88 10.76 -8.46 -30.65
CA MET A 88 10.02 -8.49 -31.90
C MET A 88 8.83 -7.51 -31.85
N GLU A 89 8.33 -7.07 -33.00
CA GLU A 89 7.23 -6.11 -33.10
C GLU A 89 6.01 -6.49 -32.24
N ALA A 90 5.59 -7.76 -32.29
CA ALA A 90 4.47 -8.27 -31.47
C ALA A 90 4.75 -8.22 -29.95
N GLN A 91 6.00 -8.24 -29.53
CA GLN A 91 6.40 -8.11 -28.12
C GLN A 91 6.53 -6.64 -27.73
N THR A 92 7.05 -5.80 -28.63
CA THR A 92 7.09 -4.34 -28.46
C THR A 92 5.71 -3.78 -28.23
N GLU A 93 4.71 -4.23 -28.98
CA GLU A 93 3.33 -3.78 -28.81
C GLU A 93 2.75 -4.18 -27.45
N LYS A 94 3.04 -5.40 -26.98
CA LYS A 94 2.65 -5.85 -25.63
C LYS A 94 3.30 -5.01 -24.53
N VAL A 95 4.56 -4.62 -24.72
CA VAL A 95 5.25 -3.72 -23.77
C VAL A 95 4.58 -2.35 -23.74
N ARG A 96 4.29 -1.75 -24.91
CA ARG A 96 3.59 -0.45 -25.00
C ARG A 96 2.22 -0.50 -24.35
N HIS A 97 1.43 -1.55 -24.62
CA HIS A 97 0.13 -1.75 -23.99
C HIS A 97 0.23 -1.88 -22.47
N THR A 98 1.18 -2.69 -21.99
CA THR A 98 1.40 -2.89 -20.55
C THR A 98 1.78 -1.57 -19.86
N LEU A 99 2.67 -0.79 -20.46
CA LEU A 99 3.08 0.51 -19.92
C LEU A 99 1.92 1.52 -19.89
N ALA A 100 1.07 1.53 -20.93
CA ALA A 100 -0.12 2.39 -20.95
C ALA A 100 -1.19 1.97 -19.94
N GLN A 101 -1.35 0.65 -19.70
CA GLN A 101 -2.31 0.13 -18.73
C GLN A 101 -1.97 0.51 -17.29
N TYR A 102 -0.68 0.49 -16.92
CA TYR A 102 -0.19 0.74 -15.57
C TYR A 102 0.61 2.05 -15.47
N ALA A 103 0.25 3.04 -16.27
CA ALA A 103 0.97 4.32 -16.34
C ALA A 103 0.98 5.08 -15.00
N ASP A 104 -0.03 4.87 -14.17
CA ASP A 104 -0.23 5.47 -12.84
C ASP A 104 0.77 4.99 -11.78
N VAL A 105 1.43 3.84 -11.99
CA VAL A 105 2.45 3.30 -11.08
C VAL A 105 3.82 3.95 -11.30
N PHE A 106 4.03 4.63 -12.44
CA PHE A 106 5.28 5.27 -12.77
C PHE A 106 5.29 6.74 -12.32
N GLY A 107 6.42 7.18 -11.75
CA GLY A 107 6.66 8.60 -11.51
C GLY A 107 6.77 9.35 -12.84
N MET A 108 6.17 10.54 -12.91
CA MET A 108 6.23 11.42 -14.08
C MET A 108 7.59 12.14 -14.17
N GLY A 109 8.32 12.25 -13.05
CA GLY A 109 9.69 12.76 -13.03
C GLY A 109 10.47 12.49 -11.74
N ASP A 110 11.72 12.97 -11.70
CA ASP A 110 12.67 12.78 -10.59
C ASP A 110 12.17 13.34 -9.23
N MET A 111 11.16 14.21 -9.26
CA MET A 111 10.57 14.83 -8.08
C MET A 111 9.44 14.01 -7.45
N ASP A 112 8.90 13.00 -8.15
CA ASP A 112 7.82 12.13 -7.66
C ASP A 112 8.37 10.96 -6.82
N LEU A 113 9.65 10.67 -6.97
CA LEU A 113 10.36 9.70 -6.14
C LEU A 113 10.70 10.38 -4.82
N GLY A 114 10.03 9.97 -3.73
CA GLY A 114 10.36 10.39 -2.37
C GLY A 114 11.88 10.36 -2.15
N ARG A 115 12.45 11.52 -1.80
CA ARG A 115 13.91 11.74 -1.70
C ARG A 115 14.58 10.67 -0.83
N THR A 116 15.33 9.75 -1.44
CA THR A 116 16.20 8.79 -0.73
C THR A 116 17.67 9.22 -0.71
N GLY A 117 17.97 10.49 -1.00
CA GLY A 117 19.33 11.02 -1.13
C GLY A 117 20.13 11.22 0.16
N LEU A 118 19.61 10.84 1.33
CA LEU A 118 20.21 11.25 2.61
C LEU A 118 21.45 10.46 3.03
N VAL A 119 21.72 9.28 2.47
CA VAL A 119 22.92 8.53 2.86
C VAL A 119 23.61 7.87 1.66
N LYS A 120 24.76 8.40 1.28
CA LYS A 120 25.71 7.76 0.36
C LYS A 120 26.81 7.09 1.17
N HIS A 121 26.75 5.77 1.33
CA HIS A 121 27.89 5.01 1.83
C HIS A 121 28.86 4.70 0.68
N GLY A 122 30.12 5.11 0.82
CA GLY A 122 31.17 4.72 -0.12
C GLY A 122 31.50 3.24 0.05
N ILE A 123 31.09 2.40 -0.91
CA ILE A 123 31.50 0.99 -0.93
C ILE A 123 32.87 0.93 -1.59
N ASN A 124 33.92 0.67 -0.82
CA ASN A 124 35.27 0.47 -1.35
C ASN A 124 35.38 -0.95 -1.92
N THR A 125 35.19 -1.11 -3.24
CA THR A 125 35.16 -2.43 -3.90
C THR A 125 36.51 -2.88 -4.47
N GLY A 126 37.63 -2.27 -4.07
CA GLY A 126 39.00 -2.74 -4.37
C GLY A 126 39.16 -3.37 -5.77
N GLY A 127 39.30 -2.55 -6.80
CA GLY A 127 39.55 -2.98 -8.19
C GLY A 127 38.42 -3.75 -8.90
N ALA A 128 37.42 -4.27 -8.19
CA ALA A 128 36.27 -4.93 -8.79
C ALA A 128 35.15 -3.90 -9.06
N GLY A 129 34.73 -3.81 -10.32
CA GLY A 129 33.66 -2.92 -10.77
C GLY A 129 32.38 -3.06 -9.94
N LYS A 130 31.79 -1.91 -9.60
CA LYS A 130 30.66 -1.76 -8.67
C LYS A 130 29.44 -2.57 -9.12
N ARG A 131 29.14 -3.69 -8.46
CA ARG A 131 27.89 -4.43 -8.67
C ARG A 131 26.76 -3.80 -7.84
N ARG A 132 25.72 -3.30 -8.50
CA ARG A 132 24.48 -2.84 -7.83
C ARG A 132 23.75 -4.08 -7.28
N ARG A 133 23.53 -4.13 -5.96
CA ARG A 133 22.56 -5.04 -5.32
C ARG A 133 21.34 -4.22 -4.92
N GLY A 134 20.16 -4.64 -5.39
CA GLY A 134 18.87 -4.03 -5.04
C GLY A 134 18.55 -4.20 -3.55
N GLY A 135 17.84 -3.21 -2.99
CA GLY A 135 17.59 -3.07 -1.56
C GLY A 135 16.76 -4.21 -0.96
N ARG A 136 17.04 -4.54 0.30
CA ARG A 136 16.21 -5.39 1.15
C ARG A 136 15.13 -4.54 1.82
N GLN A 137 13.88 -5.01 1.75
CA GLN A 137 12.78 -4.53 2.60
C GLN A 137 13.09 -4.84 4.08
N VAL A 138 12.83 -3.85 4.93
CA VAL A 138 12.56 -3.96 6.36
C VAL A 138 11.36 -3.04 6.61
N ALA A 139 10.33 -3.41 7.36
CA ALA A 139 10.17 -4.48 8.33
C ALA A 139 8.79 -5.15 8.18
#